data_AF-A0A5B9T963-F1
#
_entry.id   AF-A0A5B9T963-F1
#
_cell.length_a   1.000
_cell.length_b   1.000
_cell.length_c   1.000
_cell.angle_alpha   90.00
_cell.angle_beta   90.00
_cell.angle_gamma   90.00
#
_symmetry.space_group_name_H-M   'P 1'
#
loop_
_entity.id
_entity.type
_entity.pdbx_description
1 polymer ?
#
loop_
_entity_poly.entity_id
_entity_poly.type
_entity_poly.pdbx_seq_one_letter_code
_entity_poly.pdbx_strand_id
1 'polypeptide(L)'
;MFAASYSNLADTKRLYSEKAHSHCDALFAYGTPNDDDYRMTEEKMAIGAGDFARALRLNDAWLKAIPASSHQVAIVYFYRYQIYHQTHRETEAIPCLIKSAIIDVRNGVMDQASLLFLSRYLQKKGEKERSFRYVHFAWQCNKHFNTRRRTWTFSPLLSMIDNNYQQQIRRSNTYLSMALCAMGVLFLLLLLLFFYLYRQKKRLHQLNASRR
;
A
#
# COMPACT_ATOMS: atom_id res chain seq x y z
N MET A 1 -11.48 8.26 19.08
CA MET A 1 -10.10 7.99 19.51
C MET A 1 -9.03 8.41 18.49
N PHE A 2 -9.15 8.12 17.19
CA PHE A 2 -8.07 8.43 16.23
C PHE A 2 -7.82 9.92 15.96
N ALA A 3 -8.82 10.81 16.00
CA ALA A 3 -8.59 12.24 15.75
C ALA A 3 -7.70 12.94 16.80
N ALA A 4 -7.68 12.44 18.04
CA ALA A 4 -6.92 13.05 19.15
C ALA A 4 -5.40 12.78 19.08
N SER A 5 -4.95 11.79 18.30
CA SER A 5 -3.53 11.46 18.17
C SER A 5 -2.77 12.34 17.15
N TYR A 6 -3.45 13.28 16.47
CA TYR A 6 -2.88 13.99 15.31
C TYR A 6 -2.64 15.49 15.50
N SER A 7 -2.95 16.07 16.66
CA SER A 7 -2.65 17.48 16.95
C SER A 7 -1.54 17.61 17.99
N ASN A 8 -0.51 18.42 17.73
CA ASN A 8 0.60 18.65 18.66
C ASN A 8 0.26 19.64 19.79
N LEU A 9 -0.97 20.16 19.83
CA LEU A 9 -1.45 21.14 20.81
C LEU A 9 -2.29 20.44 21.89
N ALA A 10 -1.88 20.53 23.15
CA ALA A 10 -2.51 19.83 24.28
C ALA A 10 -4.03 20.10 24.38
N ASP A 11 -4.44 21.36 24.18
CA ASP A 11 -5.86 21.77 24.25
C ASP A 11 -6.73 21.10 23.18
N THR A 12 -6.20 21.00 21.95
CA THR A 12 -6.92 20.32 20.87
C THR A 12 -7.04 18.82 21.12
N LYS A 13 -6.02 18.16 21.71
CA LYS A 13 -6.13 16.74 22.09
C LYS A 13 -7.22 16.52 23.13
N ARG A 14 -7.28 17.39 24.15
CA ARG A 14 -8.31 17.33 25.19
C ARG A 14 -9.71 17.51 24.60
N LEU A 15 -9.92 18.54 23.79
CA LEU A 15 -11.19 18.81 23.12
C LEU A 15 -11.67 17.63 22.25
N TYR A 16 -10.78 17.04 21.44
CA TYR A 16 -11.14 15.89 20.60
C TYR A 16 -11.33 14.60 21.41
N SER A 17 -10.64 14.45 22.54
CA SER A 17 -10.87 13.35 23.47
C SER A 17 -12.23 13.47 24.14
N GLU A 18 -12.58 14.64 24.67
CA GLU A 18 -13.88 14.92 25.30
C GLU A 18 -15.05 14.67 24.32
N LYS A 19 -14.95 15.19 23.08
CA LYS A 19 -15.93 14.88 22.03
C LYS A 19 -16.01 13.39 21.71
N ALA A 20 -14.88 12.69 21.67
CA ALA A 20 -14.89 11.25 21.43
C ALA A 20 -15.61 10.50 22.55
N HIS A 21 -15.41 10.90 23.82
CA HIS A 21 -16.12 10.33 24.96
C HIS A 21 -17.61 10.59 24.86
N SER A 22 -18.05 11.83 24.60
CA SER A 22 -19.48 12.13 24.47
C SER A 22 -20.18 11.34 23.35
N HIS A 23 -19.47 11.08 22.24
CA HIS A 23 -19.98 10.23 21.16
C HIS A 23 -20.07 8.75 21.58
N CYS A 24 -19.10 8.26 22.37
CA CYS A 24 -19.17 6.91 22.92
C CYS A 24 -20.33 6.78 23.91
N ASP A 25 -20.50 7.75 24.81
CA ASP A 25 -21.59 7.76 25.79
C ASP A 25 -22.97 7.75 25.10
N ALA A 26 -23.14 8.56 24.05
CA ALA A 26 -24.35 8.54 23.24
C ALA A 26 -24.56 7.18 22.54
N LEU A 27 -23.50 6.58 22.00
CA LEU A 27 -23.58 5.26 21.36
C LEU A 27 -23.98 4.17 22.37
N PHE A 28 -23.49 4.23 23.61
CA PHE A 28 -23.88 3.27 24.65
C PHE A 28 -25.28 3.52 25.20
N ALA A 29 -25.72 4.78 25.24
CA ALA A 29 -27.06 5.14 25.71
C ALA A 29 -28.17 4.76 24.72
N TYR A 30 -27.89 4.82 23.41
CA TYR A 30 -28.92 4.66 22.37
C TYR A 30 -28.67 3.50 21.39
N GLY A 31 -27.46 2.94 21.36
CA GLY A 31 -27.09 1.87 20.44
C GLY A 31 -27.44 0.47 20.96
N THR A 32 -27.57 -0.48 20.05
CA THR A 32 -27.87 -1.88 20.41
C THR A 32 -26.56 -2.65 20.64
N PRO A 33 -26.43 -3.46 21.70
CA PRO A 33 -25.23 -4.27 21.96
C PRO A 33 -24.87 -5.28 20.85
N ASN A 34 -25.79 -5.52 19.90
CA ASN A 34 -25.57 -6.41 18.77
C ASN A 34 -25.06 -5.68 17.51
N ASP A 35 -25.08 -4.34 17.51
CA ASP A 35 -24.61 -3.53 16.39
C ASP A 35 -23.07 -3.54 16.32
N ASP A 36 -22.54 -3.58 15.11
CA ASP A 36 -21.09 -3.62 14.86
C ASP A 36 -20.38 -2.39 15.43
N ASP A 37 -21.00 -1.20 15.34
CA ASP A 37 -20.43 0.04 15.87
C ASP A 37 -20.33 0.03 17.40
N TYR A 38 -21.32 -0.55 18.08
CA TYR A 38 -21.30 -0.73 19.54
C TYR A 38 -20.14 -1.63 19.94
N ARG A 39 -20.05 -2.82 19.33
CA ARG A 39 -18.99 -3.81 19.60
C ARG A 39 -17.60 -3.26 19.34
N MET A 40 -17.43 -2.58 18.22
CA MET A 40 -16.17 -1.94 17.86
C MET A 40 -15.77 -0.86 18.87
N THR A 41 -16.74 -0.07 19.34
CA THR A 41 -16.49 1.00 20.32
C THR A 41 -16.12 0.43 21.68
N GLU A 42 -16.84 -0.59 22.13
CA GLU A 42 -16.53 -1.28 23.38
C GLU A 42 -15.13 -1.91 23.36
N GLU A 43 -14.77 -2.59 22.26
CA GLU A 43 -13.43 -3.15 22.06
C GLU A 43 -12.36 -2.06 22.13
N LYS A 44 -12.54 -0.94 21.40
CA LYS A 44 -11.60 0.18 21.41
C LYS A 44 -11.41 0.77 22.80
N MET A 45 -12.47 0.86 23.60
CA MET A 45 -12.37 1.33 24.98
C MET A 45 -11.58 0.37 25.85
N ALA A 46 -11.81 -0.94 25.72
CA ALA A 46 -11.02 -1.95 26.43
C ALA A 46 -9.53 -1.87 26.05
N ILE A 47 -9.21 -1.73 24.76
CA ILE A 47 -7.83 -1.51 24.28
C ILE A 47 -7.26 -0.21 24.87
N GLY A 48 -8.03 0.89 24.84
CA GLY A 48 -7.61 2.19 25.35
C GLY A 48 -7.36 2.22 26.86
N ALA A 49 -8.08 1.40 27.62
CA ALA A 49 -7.89 1.20 29.06
C ALA A 49 -6.74 0.23 29.39
N GLY A 50 -6.11 -0.41 28.39
CA GLY A 50 -5.09 -1.44 28.59
C GLY A 50 -5.65 -2.80 29.01
N ASP A 51 -6.97 -2.98 29.04
CA ASP A 51 -7.63 -4.26 29.33
C ASP A 51 -7.67 -5.14 28.08
N PHE A 52 -6.49 -5.60 27.69
CA PHE A 52 -6.31 -6.45 26.51
C PHE A 52 -7.02 -7.79 26.62
N ALA A 53 -7.18 -8.33 27.85
CA ALA A 53 -7.88 -9.57 28.07
C ALA A 53 -9.38 -9.43 27.76
N ARG A 54 -10.02 -8.34 28.21
CA ARG A 54 -11.40 -8.03 27.84
C ARG A 54 -11.53 -7.77 26.35
N ALA A 55 -10.63 -6.99 25.76
CA ALA A 55 -10.65 -6.70 24.33
C ALA A 55 -10.61 -7.99 23.48
N LEU A 56 -9.76 -8.95 23.83
CA LEU A 56 -9.70 -10.25 23.13
C LEU A 56 -11.00 -11.06 23.30
N ARG A 57 -11.62 -11.07 24.49
CA ARG A 57 -12.92 -11.74 24.70
C ARG A 57 -14.02 -11.12 23.85
N LEU A 58 -14.08 -9.78 23.77
CA LEU A 58 -15.02 -9.06 22.91
C LEU A 58 -14.78 -9.42 21.43
N ASN A 59 -13.52 -9.45 21.01
CA ASN A 59 -13.12 -9.82 19.65
C ASN A 59 -13.56 -11.27 19.31
N ASP A 60 -13.36 -12.23 20.23
CA ASP A 60 -13.80 -13.62 20.06
C ASP A 60 -15.33 -13.75 19.96
N ALA A 61 -16.07 -12.99 20.77
CA ALA A 61 -17.52 -12.96 20.71
C ALA A 61 -18.02 -12.36 19.38
N TRP A 62 -17.40 -11.26 18.93
CA TRP A 62 -17.77 -10.60 17.69
C TRP A 62 -17.51 -11.50 16.47
N LEU A 63 -16.36 -12.18 16.40
CA LEU A 63 -16.05 -13.14 15.32
C LEU A 63 -17.08 -14.25 15.17
N LYS A 64 -17.70 -14.70 16.27
CA LYS A 64 -18.73 -15.75 16.25
C LYS A 64 -20.08 -15.23 15.74
N ALA A 65 -20.31 -13.92 15.83
CA ALA A 65 -21.60 -13.30 15.54
C ALA A 65 -21.70 -12.72 14.12
N ILE A 66 -20.60 -12.66 13.37
CA ILE A 66 -20.55 -12.07 12.02
C ILE A 66 -20.17 -13.10 10.94
N PRO A 67 -20.63 -12.93 9.69
CA PRO A 67 -20.23 -13.81 8.60
C PRO A 67 -18.72 -13.76 8.34
N ALA A 68 -18.11 -14.93 8.13
CA ALA A 68 -16.66 -15.06 7.99
C ALA A 68 -16.04 -14.27 6.81
N SER A 69 -16.83 -13.98 5.77
CA SER A 69 -16.42 -13.22 4.58
C SER A 69 -16.63 -11.70 4.71
N SER A 70 -17.28 -11.24 5.78
CA SER A 70 -17.64 -9.83 5.94
C SER A 70 -16.42 -8.94 6.19
N HIS A 71 -16.51 -7.67 5.78
CA HIS A 71 -15.47 -6.68 6.07
C HIS A 71 -15.22 -6.51 7.57
N GLN A 72 -16.26 -6.65 8.41
CA GLN A 72 -16.16 -6.59 9.87
C GLN A 72 -15.13 -7.58 10.42
N VAL A 73 -15.02 -8.78 9.84
CA VAL A 73 -13.99 -9.75 10.24
C VAL A 73 -12.59 -9.19 10.03
N ALA A 74 -12.36 -8.39 8.98
CA ALA A 74 -11.08 -7.74 8.75
C ALA A 74 -10.75 -6.71 9.84
N ILE A 75 -11.74 -5.90 10.24
CA ILE A 75 -11.63 -4.91 11.32
C ILE A 75 -11.24 -5.62 12.62
N VAL A 76 -11.95 -6.69 12.94
CA VAL A 76 -11.76 -7.49 14.15
C VAL A 76 -10.35 -8.10 14.19
N TYR A 77 -9.86 -8.69 13.09
CA TYR A 77 -8.48 -9.17 13.02
C TYR A 77 -7.43 -8.04 13.10
N PHE A 78 -7.74 -6.84 12.60
CA PHE A 78 -6.82 -5.70 12.70
C PHE A 78 -6.64 -5.22 14.14
N TYR A 79 -7.73 -5.13 14.92
CA TYR A 79 -7.63 -4.81 16.35
C TYR A 79 -6.95 -5.92 17.15
N ARG A 80 -7.23 -7.20 16.83
CA ARG A 80 -6.52 -8.33 17.42
C ARG A 80 -5.02 -8.28 17.16
N TYR A 81 -4.61 -7.90 15.93
CA TYR A 81 -3.20 -7.62 15.61
C TYR A 81 -2.61 -6.53 16.52
N GLN A 82 -3.32 -5.42 16.72
CA GLN A 82 -2.82 -4.33 17.57
C GLN A 82 -2.63 -4.76 19.02
N ILE A 83 -3.57 -5.54 19.57
CA ILE A 83 -3.47 -6.08 20.93
C ILE A 83 -2.22 -6.96 21.06
N TYR A 84 -2.02 -7.89 20.12
CA TYR A 84 -0.83 -8.75 20.14
C TYR A 84 0.47 -7.97 19.93
N HIS A 85 0.47 -6.97 19.07
CA HIS A 85 1.63 -6.10 18.86
C HIS A 85 1.99 -5.32 20.15
N GLN A 86 1.00 -4.74 20.83
CA GLN A 86 1.20 -4.00 22.08
C GLN A 86 1.63 -4.89 23.26
N THR A 87 1.28 -6.17 23.21
CA THR A 87 1.67 -7.17 24.22
C THR A 87 2.92 -7.96 23.82
N HIS A 88 3.66 -7.52 22.79
CA HIS A 88 4.89 -8.13 22.30
C HIS A 88 4.75 -9.58 21.79
N ARG A 89 3.54 -9.97 21.35
CA ARG A 89 3.19 -11.30 20.83
C ARG A 89 3.17 -11.34 19.30
N GLU A 90 4.32 -11.07 18.69
CA GLU A 90 4.44 -10.92 17.23
C GLU A 90 4.05 -12.18 16.45
N THR A 91 4.29 -13.37 17.00
CA THR A 91 3.94 -14.65 16.39
C THR A 91 2.44 -14.81 16.15
N GLU A 92 1.61 -14.25 17.05
CA GLU A 92 0.16 -14.23 16.94
C GLU A 92 -0.34 -12.98 16.18
N ALA A 93 0.39 -11.88 16.27
CA ALA A 93 0.03 -10.61 15.62
C ALA A 93 0.01 -10.73 14.09
N ILE A 94 1.08 -11.29 13.50
CA ILE A 94 1.26 -11.31 12.04
C ILE A 94 0.20 -12.13 11.30
N PRO A 95 -0.20 -13.34 11.75
CA PRO A 95 -1.32 -14.06 11.14
C PRO A 95 -2.63 -13.28 11.16
N CYS A 96 -2.91 -12.52 12.23
CA CYS A 96 -4.10 -11.67 12.31
C CYS A 96 -4.04 -10.56 11.25
N LEU A 97 -2.88 -9.90 11.12
CA LEU A 97 -2.66 -8.84 10.15
C LEU A 97 -2.83 -9.34 8.70
N ILE A 98 -2.31 -10.53 8.39
CA ILE A 98 -2.46 -11.17 7.07
C ILE A 98 -3.94 -11.47 6.78
N LYS A 99 -4.66 -12.07 7.73
CA LYS A 99 -6.09 -12.38 7.58
C LYS A 99 -6.90 -11.11 7.30
N SER A 100 -6.66 -10.06 8.07
CA SER A 100 -7.31 -8.76 7.89
C SER A 100 -7.07 -8.22 6.47
N ALA A 101 -5.81 -8.18 6.02
CA ALA A 101 -5.47 -7.68 4.68
C ALA A 101 -6.13 -8.50 3.55
N ILE A 102 -6.20 -9.82 3.67
CA ILE A 102 -6.84 -10.68 2.66
C ILE A 102 -8.34 -10.38 2.56
N ILE A 103 -9.02 -10.23 3.69
CA ILE A 103 -10.46 -9.97 3.72
C ILE A 103 -10.76 -8.57 3.17
N ASP A 104 -9.98 -7.56 3.54
CA ASP A 104 -10.13 -6.20 3.00
C ASP A 104 -9.97 -6.16 1.48
N VAL A 105 -8.96 -6.84 0.93
CA VAL A 105 -8.76 -6.95 -0.52
C VAL A 105 -9.94 -7.67 -1.18
N ARG A 106 -10.44 -8.76 -0.60
CA ARG A 106 -11.59 -9.51 -1.14
C ARG A 106 -12.88 -8.72 -1.13
N ASN A 107 -13.07 -7.85 -0.14
CA ASN A 107 -14.25 -7.00 -0.01
C ASN A 107 -14.11 -5.66 -0.76
N GLY A 108 -13.00 -5.43 -1.50
CA GLY A 108 -12.80 -4.19 -2.25
C GLY A 108 -12.65 -2.95 -1.35
N VAL A 109 -12.21 -3.12 -0.11
CA VAL A 109 -12.03 -2.03 0.86
C VAL A 109 -10.88 -1.15 0.41
N MET A 110 -11.08 0.16 0.29
CA MET A 110 -10.04 1.05 -0.23
C MET A 110 -9.09 1.57 0.86
N ASP A 111 -9.51 1.50 2.13
CA ASP A 111 -8.65 1.78 3.28
C ASP A 111 -7.76 0.57 3.63
N GLN A 112 -6.62 0.47 2.96
CA GLN A 112 -5.70 -0.67 3.06
C GLN A 112 -4.73 -0.54 4.24
N ALA A 113 -5.23 -0.27 5.45
CA ALA A 113 -4.42 -0.09 6.65
C ALA A 113 -3.59 -1.34 6.99
N SER A 114 -4.22 -2.52 7.01
CA SER A 114 -3.56 -3.80 7.33
C SER A 114 -2.40 -4.12 6.38
N LEU A 115 -2.57 -3.83 5.09
CA LEU A 115 -1.53 -4.04 4.09
C LEU A 115 -0.33 -3.09 4.29
N LEU A 116 -0.58 -1.86 4.74
CA LEU A 116 0.48 -0.91 5.08
C LEU A 116 1.31 -1.40 6.26
N PHE A 117 0.68 -1.86 7.34
CA PHE A 117 1.42 -2.44 8.48
C PHE A 117 2.18 -3.71 8.08
N LEU A 118 1.59 -4.55 7.22
CA LEU A 118 2.25 -5.76 6.74
C LEU A 118 3.50 -5.44 5.90
N SER A 119 3.46 -4.38 5.10
CA SER A 119 4.62 -3.92 4.35
C SER A 119 5.77 -3.50 5.27
N ARG A 120 5.49 -2.77 6.35
CA ARG A 120 6.51 -2.36 7.33
C ARG A 120 7.17 -3.56 8.00
N TYR A 121 6.38 -4.58 8.32
CA TYR A 121 6.90 -5.84 8.85
C TYR A 121 7.85 -6.52 7.86
N LEU A 122 7.43 -6.66 6.60
CA LEU A 122 8.25 -7.25 5.54
C LEU A 122 9.55 -6.49 5.31
N GLN A 123 9.48 -5.16 5.34
CA GLN A 123 10.66 -4.31 5.22
C GLN A 123 11.67 -4.56 6.34
N LYS A 124 11.22 -4.66 7.60
CA LYS A 124 12.09 -5.01 8.73
C LYS A 124 12.73 -6.40 8.57
N LYS A 125 12.04 -7.32 7.89
CA LYS A 125 12.57 -8.65 7.54
C LYS A 125 13.51 -8.67 6.31
N GLY A 126 13.71 -7.54 5.63
CA GLY A 126 14.53 -7.46 4.41
C GLY A 126 13.80 -7.82 3.11
N GLU A 127 12.49 -8.13 3.19
CA GLU A 127 11.62 -8.46 2.05
C GLU A 127 11.16 -7.20 1.30
N LYS A 128 12.13 -6.43 0.78
CA LYS A 128 11.93 -5.08 0.24
C LYS A 128 10.97 -5.05 -0.96
N GLU A 129 11.13 -5.98 -1.90
CA GLU A 129 10.29 -6.03 -3.10
C GLU A 129 8.83 -6.32 -2.76
N ARG A 130 8.59 -7.31 -1.88
CA ARG A 130 7.25 -7.68 -1.44
C ARG A 130 6.60 -6.55 -0.63
N SER A 131 7.36 -5.91 0.26
CA SER A 131 6.94 -4.70 0.96
C SER A 131 6.50 -3.62 -0.02
N PHE A 132 7.31 -3.35 -1.06
CA PHE A 132 7.02 -2.33 -2.05
C PHE A 132 5.71 -2.62 -2.80
N ARG A 133 5.49 -3.86 -3.25
CA ARG A 133 4.24 -4.24 -3.94
C ARG A 133 3.00 -3.96 -3.08
N TYR A 134 3.07 -4.22 -1.78
CA TYR A 134 1.97 -4.00 -0.84
C TYR A 134 1.67 -2.52 -0.62
N VAL A 135 2.72 -1.70 -0.44
CA VAL A 135 2.57 -0.25 -0.33
C VAL A 135 2.00 0.34 -1.61
N HIS A 136 2.52 -0.08 -2.77
CA HIS A 136 2.04 0.41 -4.05
C HIS A 136 0.56 0.08 -4.26
N PHE A 137 0.14 -1.15 -3.95
CA PHE A 137 -1.28 -1.52 -4.02
C PHE A 137 -2.15 -0.64 -3.08
N ALA A 138 -1.76 -0.51 -1.81
CA ALA A 138 -2.47 0.33 -0.85
C ALA A 138 -2.56 1.80 -1.32
N TRP A 139 -1.50 2.30 -1.94
CA TRP A 139 -1.48 3.64 -2.52
C TRP A 139 -2.45 3.79 -3.70
N GLN A 140 -2.50 2.81 -4.62
CA GLN A 140 -3.45 2.82 -5.73
C GLN A 140 -4.90 2.82 -5.25
N CYS A 141 -5.23 2.01 -4.23
CA CYS A 141 -6.56 2.02 -3.60
C CYS A 141 -6.94 3.41 -3.07
N ASN A 142 -6.02 4.07 -2.36
CA ASN A 142 -6.26 5.42 -1.82
C ASN A 142 -6.37 6.50 -2.91
N LYS A 143 -5.53 6.41 -3.96
CA LYS A 143 -5.56 7.35 -5.10
C LYS A 143 -6.91 7.32 -5.80
N HIS A 144 -7.50 6.14 -5.98
CA HIS A 144 -8.81 5.98 -6.61
C HIS A 144 -9.94 6.61 -5.78
N PHE A 145 -9.83 6.62 -4.44
CA PHE A 145 -10.92 7.06 -3.55
C PHE A 145 -10.85 8.53 -3.13
N ASN A 146 -9.94 9.34 -3.71
CA ASN A 146 -9.78 10.79 -3.51
C ASN A 146 -10.07 11.32 -2.09
N THR A 147 -9.70 10.56 -1.06
CA THR A 147 -9.96 10.95 0.33
C THR A 147 -8.85 11.89 0.78
N ARG A 148 -9.14 13.20 0.73
CA ARG A 148 -8.29 14.31 1.22
C ARG A 148 -7.76 14.11 2.65
N ARG A 149 -8.35 13.18 3.43
CA ARG A 149 -7.85 12.77 4.75
C ARG A 149 -6.92 11.56 4.62
N ARG A 150 -5.61 11.78 4.68
CA ARG A 150 -4.51 10.86 5.12
C ARG A 150 -3.21 10.95 4.32
N THR A 151 -2.90 12.10 3.72
CA THR A 151 -1.58 12.35 3.08
C THR A 151 -0.38 12.15 4.03
N TRP A 152 -0.56 12.24 5.35
CA TRP A 152 0.54 12.15 6.33
C TRP A 152 0.95 10.73 6.75
N THR A 153 0.03 9.78 6.91
CA THR A 153 0.37 8.39 7.33
C THR A 153 1.28 7.69 6.31
N PHE A 154 1.20 8.13 5.05
CA PHE A 154 1.99 7.62 3.95
C PHE A 154 3.29 8.42 3.71
N SER A 155 3.47 9.62 4.28
CA SER A 155 4.59 10.52 3.94
C SER A 155 6.00 9.89 4.05
N PRO A 156 6.35 9.15 5.12
CA PRO A 156 7.64 8.46 5.20
C PRO A 156 7.80 7.30 4.21
N LEU A 157 6.68 6.67 3.82
CA LEU A 157 6.66 5.57 2.85
C LEU A 157 6.63 6.07 1.41
N LEU A 158 6.07 7.26 1.15
CA LEU A 158 6.12 7.92 -0.16
C LEU A 158 7.57 8.16 -0.60
N SER A 159 8.47 8.52 0.31
CA SER A 159 9.89 8.70 -0.03
C SER A 159 10.59 7.40 -0.50
N MET A 160 10.14 6.23 0.00
CA MET A 160 10.60 4.93 -0.52
C MET A 160 9.94 4.55 -1.85
N ILE A 161 8.67 4.93 -2.02
CA ILE A 161 8.00 4.82 -3.32
C ILE A 161 8.76 5.67 -4.33
N ASP A 162 9.06 6.94 -4.07
CA ASP A 162 9.78 7.80 -5.01
C ASP A 162 11.12 7.22 -5.44
N ASN A 163 11.98 6.75 -4.51
CA ASN A 163 13.27 6.19 -4.90
C ASN A 163 13.16 4.87 -5.71
N ASN A 164 12.24 3.97 -5.34
CA ASN A 164 12.05 2.70 -6.07
C ASN A 164 11.24 2.88 -7.36
N TYR A 165 10.28 3.80 -7.38
CA TYR A 165 9.52 4.22 -8.55
C TYR A 165 10.45 4.85 -9.58
N GLN A 166 11.36 5.72 -9.13
CA GLN A 166 12.45 6.24 -9.97
C GLN A 166 13.38 5.12 -10.46
N GLN A 167 13.65 4.07 -9.67
CA GLN A 167 14.41 2.91 -10.15
C GLN A 167 13.64 2.08 -11.19
N GLN A 168 12.32 1.90 -11.02
CA GLN A 168 11.49 1.16 -11.95
C GLN A 168 11.31 1.91 -13.27
N ILE A 169 11.10 3.23 -13.21
CA ILE A 169 11.15 4.11 -14.38
C ILE A 169 12.53 4.05 -15.05
N ARG A 170 13.62 4.17 -14.29
CA ARG A 170 14.98 4.07 -14.84
C ARG A 170 15.20 2.76 -15.56
N ARG A 171 14.80 1.61 -14.98
CA ARG A 171 14.92 0.29 -15.63
C ARG A 171 14.17 0.24 -16.97
N SER A 172 12.91 0.65 -17.01
CA SER A 172 12.13 0.71 -18.26
C SER A 172 12.75 1.66 -19.28
N ASN A 173 13.28 2.79 -18.83
CA ASN A 173 13.91 3.77 -19.71
C ASN A 173 15.25 3.27 -20.28
N THR A 174 16.04 2.51 -19.51
CA THR A 174 17.29 1.91 -20.00
C THR A 174 17.06 0.93 -21.14
N TYR A 175 16.04 0.06 -21.05
CA TYR A 175 15.70 -0.85 -22.14
C TYR A 175 15.28 -0.11 -23.41
N LEU A 176 14.48 0.96 -23.26
CA LEU A 176 14.06 1.79 -24.38
C LEU A 176 15.25 2.54 -25.01
N SER A 177 16.14 3.11 -24.19
CA SER A 177 17.37 3.75 -24.67
C SER A 177 18.33 2.78 -25.36
N MET A 178 18.49 1.55 -24.84
CA MET A 178 19.29 0.52 -25.50
C MET A 178 18.70 0.13 -26.85
N ALA A 179 17.37 -0.05 -26.94
CA ALA A 179 16.69 -0.34 -28.19
C ALA A 179 16.85 0.79 -29.21
N LEU A 180 16.71 2.06 -28.79
CA LEU A 180 16.94 3.23 -29.63
C LEU A 180 18.38 3.32 -30.13
N CYS A 181 19.36 3.05 -29.26
CA CYS A 181 20.77 3.04 -29.64
C CYS A 181 21.06 1.94 -30.68
N ALA A 182 20.54 0.72 -30.47
CA ALA A 182 20.67 -0.38 -31.41
C ALA A 182 20.05 -0.06 -32.78
N MET A 183 18.85 0.56 -32.81
CA MET A 183 18.21 1.02 -34.05
C MET A 183 19.08 2.08 -34.76
N GLY A 184 19.66 3.02 -34.03
CA GLY A 184 20.55 4.05 -34.59
C GLY A 184 21.81 3.45 -35.23
N VAL A 185 22.46 2.49 -34.57
CA VAL A 185 23.62 1.78 -35.10
C VAL A 185 23.26 1.00 -36.37
N LEU A 186 22.14 0.27 -36.35
CA LEU A 186 21.68 -0.49 -37.51
C LEU A 186 21.37 0.43 -38.71
N PHE A 187 20.75 1.58 -38.46
CA PHE A 187 20.46 2.57 -39.50
C PHE A 187 21.74 3.13 -40.13
N LEU A 188 22.75 3.44 -39.33
CA LEU A 188 24.06 3.90 -39.84
C LEU A 188 24.77 2.82 -40.68
N LEU A 189 24.71 1.56 -40.26
CA LEU A 189 25.27 0.45 -41.03
C LEU A 189 24.57 0.29 -42.39
N LEU A 190 23.23 0.43 -42.43
CA LEU A 190 22.47 0.42 -43.67
C LEU A 190 22.86 1.58 -44.60
N LEU A 191 23.03 2.79 -44.05
CA LEU A 191 23.49 3.95 -44.83
C LEU A 191 24.88 3.75 -45.42
N LEU A 192 25.82 3.20 -44.64
CA LEU A 192 27.17 2.88 -45.11
C LEU A 192 27.15 1.84 -46.23
N LEU A 193 26.38 0.77 -46.06
CA LEU A 193 26.22 -0.27 -47.07
C LEU A 193 25.58 0.30 -48.35
N PHE A 194 24.54 1.12 -48.20
CA PHE A 194 23.88 1.78 -49.33
C PHE A 194 24.86 2.67 -50.10
N PHE A 195 25.65 3.49 -49.42
CA PHE A 195 26.65 4.34 -50.05
C PHE A 195 27.77 3.54 -50.72
N TYR A 196 28.20 2.44 -50.10
CA TYR A 196 29.17 1.51 -50.68
C TYR A 196 28.65 0.92 -52.00
N LEU A 197 27.42 0.39 -52.00
CA LEU A 197 26.78 -0.18 -53.20
C LEU A 197 26.58 0.87 -54.30
N TYR A 198 26.18 2.09 -53.93
CA TYR A 198 26.05 3.19 -54.87
C TYR A 198 27.39 3.55 -55.53
N ARG A 199 28.47 3.65 -54.74
CA ARG A 199 29.83 3.85 -55.27
C ARG A 199 30.29 2.68 -56.14
N GLN A 200 30.01 1.45 -55.74
CA GLN A 200 30.39 0.25 -56.50
C GLN A 200 29.72 0.23 -57.87
N LYS A 201 28.40 0.50 -57.94
CA LYS A 201 27.68 0.60 -59.22
C LYS A 201 28.24 1.70 -60.12
N LYS A 202 28.58 2.87 -59.57
CA LYS A 202 29.19 3.96 -60.36
C LYS A 202 30.55 3.57 -60.95
N ARG A 203 31.39 2.85 -60.20
CA ARG A 203 32.67 2.33 -60.71
C ARG A 203 32.48 1.30 -61.84
N LEU A 204 31.52 0.39 -61.69
CA LEU A 204 31.22 -0.63 -62.71
C LEU A 204 30.66 -0.01 -64.00
N HIS A 205 29.83 1.03 -63.90
CA HIS A 205 29.35 1.76 -65.08
C HIS A 205 30.46 2.51 -65.82
N GLN A 206 31.43 3.09 -65.11
CA GLN A 206 32.58 3.76 -65.73
C GLN A 206 33.51 2.77 -66.45
N LEU A 207 33.77 1.61 -65.85
CA LEU A 207 34.58 0.53 -66.45
C LEU A 207 33.92 -0.11 -67.69
N ASN A 208 32.60 -0.22 -67.70
CA ASN A 208 31.87 -0.74 -68.87
C ASN A 208 31.69 0.31 -69.98
N ALA A 209 31.71 1.60 -69.65
CA ALA A 209 31.66 2.69 -70.63
C ALA A 209 33.01 2.93 -71.33
N SER A 210 34.14 2.63 -70.68
CA SER A 210 35.49 2.70 -71.30
C SER A 210 35.85 1.47 -72.16
N ARG A 211 34.97 0.47 -72.23
CA ARG A 211 35.14 -0.77 -73.02
C ARG A 211 34.25 -0.83 -74.27
N ARG A 212 33.49 0.22 -74.56
CA ARG A 212 32.79 0.46 -75.83
C ARG A 212 33.49 1.57 -76.59
#